data_AF-A0A533I401-F1
#
_entry.id   AF-A0A533I401-F1
#
_cell.length_a   1.000
_cell.length_b   1.000
_cell.length_c   1.000
_cell.angle_alpha   90.00
_cell.angle_beta   90.00
_cell.angle_gamma   90.00
#
_symmetry.space_group_name_H-M   'P 1'
#
loop_
_entity.id
_entity.type
_entity.pdbx_description
1 polymer ?
#
loop_
_entity_poly.entity_id
_entity_poly.type
_entity_poly.pdbx_seq_one_letter_code
_entity_poly.pdbx_strand_id
1 'polypeptide(L)'
;MTSNGKKLRYDEGCLASHALNLIGDRWALLVVRELMFAPKRFQMIRAGMPGITASVLTQRMAQLRDAGVILHDDKLGIYSLTELGQQLLPVLEALCRWALIAPGHDHTKFISPSALMISMGVNLMADRAGGVTARAGFDFGTETFEMQVADGRVIVKSVATPDAPFTLTGNGNTLAAVVYGAAPLTAMIAKGFATASGDLNAAQNFIDLFRLEPQT
;
A
#
# COMPACT_ATOMS: atom_id res chain seq x y z
N MET A 1 8.63 34.71 22.50
CA MET A 1 7.87 33.54 23.01
C MET A 1 6.65 33.33 22.13
N THR A 2 6.81 32.60 21.03
CA THR A 2 5.67 32.18 20.19
C THR A 2 5.04 30.96 20.83
N SER A 3 3.76 31.09 21.19
CA SER A 3 2.89 30.03 21.71
C SER A 3 3.11 28.72 20.95
N ASN A 4 3.72 27.74 21.61
CA ASN A 4 3.79 26.37 21.12
C ASN A 4 2.39 25.81 21.25
N GLY A 5 1.59 25.93 20.17
CA GLY A 5 0.19 25.52 20.15
C GLY A 5 0.06 24.09 20.69
N LYS A 6 -0.55 23.97 21.86
CA LYS A 6 -0.77 22.68 22.52
C LYS A 6 -1.50 21.80 21.52
N LYS A 7 -0.85 20.72 21.06
CA LYS A 7 -1.45 19.76 20.11
C LYS A 7 -2.84 19.41 20.62
N LEU A 8 -3.87 19.59 19.77
CA LEU A 8 -5.22 19.19 20.11
C LEU A 8 -5.18 17.68 20.38
N ARG A 9 -5.54 17.27 21.60
CA ARG A 9 -5.63 15.87 22.00
C ARG A 9 -7.03 15.60 22.48
N TYR A 10 -7.56 14.44 22.14
CA TYR A 10 -8.79 13.94 22.74
C TYR A 10 -8.53 13.66 24.22
N ASP A 11 -9.39 14.17 25.09
CA ASP A 11 -9.31 14.07 26.55
C ASP A 11 -10.41 13.13 27.08
N GLU A 12 -10.38 11.89 26.60
CA GLU A 12 -11.32 10.83 26.99
C GLU A 12 -10.61 9.47 27.06
N GLY A 13 -11.21 8.52 27.79
CA GLY A 13 -10.64 7.18 28.01
C GLY A 13 -10.88 6.16 26.90
N CYS A 14 -11.42 6.56 25.75
CA CYS A 14 -11.70 5.65 24.64
C CYS A 14 -10.42 5.23 23.91
N LEU A 15 -10.21 3.92 23.71
CA LEU A 15 -9.03 3.40 22.99
C LEU A 15 -8.93 3.90 21.55
N ALA A 16 -10.06 4.14 20.88
CA ALA A 16 -10.06 4.73 19.54
C ALA A 16 -9.53 6.17 19.55
N SER A 17 -9.96 6.96 20.53
CA SER A 17 -9.45 8.33 20.74
C SER A 17 -7.96 8.34 21.11
N HIS A 18 -7.51 7.37 21.92
CA HIS A 18 -6.08 7.17 22.19
C HIS A 18 -5.30 6.87 20.91
N ALA A 19 -5.79 5.96 20.06
CA ALA A 19 -5.17 5.69 18.76
C ALA A 19 -5.14 6.94 17.87
N LEU A 20 -6.25 7.70 17.79
CA LEU A 20 -6.31 8.93 17.00
C LEU A 20 -5.37 10.03 17.52
N ASN A 21 -5.06 10.06 18.81
CA ASN A 21 -4.02 10.94 19.36
C ASN A 21 -2.60 10.59 18.85
N LEU A 22 -2.37 9.34 18.44
CA LEU A 22 -1.07 8.84 17.94
C LEU A 22 -0.98 8.87 16.42
N ILE A 23 -2.04 8.42 15.73
CA ILE A 23 -2.06 8.15 14.28
C ILE A 23 -3.20 8.85 13.53
N GLY A 24 -4.01 9.65 14.20
CA GLY A 24 -5.19 10.30 13.61
C GLY A 24 -4.88 11.53 12.75
N ASP A 25 -3.62 11.94 12.65
CA ASP A 25 -3.24 12.96 11.69
C ASP A 25 -3.37 12.46 10.25
N ARG A 26 -3.83 13.34 9.35
CA ARG A 26 -4.05 13.10 7.91
C ARG A 26 -2.94 12.33 7.20
N TRP A 27 -1.67 12.52 7.59
CA TRP A 27 -0.52 11.94 6.90
C TRP A 27 0.11 10.76 7.65
N ALA A 28 -0.22 10.55 8.93
CA ALA A 28 0.44 9.55 9.77
C ALA A 28 0.29 8.13 9.21
N LEU A 29 -0.94 7.70 8.92
CA LEU A 29 -1.18 6.38 8.33
C LEU A 29 -0.67 6.25 6.89
N LEU A 30 -0.53 7.35 6.15
CA LEU A 30 0.06 7.33 4.82
C LEU A 30 1.57 7.09 4.85
N VAL A 31 2.27 7.59 5.87
CA VAL A 31 3.68 7.22 6.11
C VAL A 31 3.78 5.72 6.41
N VAL A 32 2.90 5.21 7.27
CA VAL A 32 2.89 3.78 7.63
C VAL A 32 2.64 2.91 6.40
N ARG A 33 1.68 3.30 5.55
CA ARG A 33 1.38 2.65 4.27
C ARG A 33 2.61 2.55 3.38
N GLU A 34 3.41 3.61 3.28
CA GLU A 34 4.63 3.60 2.46
C GLU A 34 5.73 2.71 3.03
N LEU A 35 5.79 2.51 4.35
CA LEU A 35 6.81 1.69 5.01
C LEU A 35 6.40 0.22 5.21
N MET A 36 5.19 -0.14 4.79
CA MET A 36 4.54 -1.41 5.15
C MET A 36 5.31 -2.66 4.75
N PHE A 37 6.01 -2.62 3.62
CA PHE A 37 6.64 -3.80 3.03
C PHE A 37 8.16 -3.74 2.98
N ALA A 38 8.75 -2.55 3.17
CA ALA A 38 10.19 -2.36 3.12
C ALA A 38 10.60 -1.07 3.82
N PRO A 39 11.81 -1.04 4.42
CA PRO A 39 12.43 0.21 4.83
C PRO A 39 12.66 1.15 3.64
N LYS A 40 12.40 2.45 3.82
CA LYS A 40 12.56 3.45 2.74
C LYS A 40 13.35 4.67 3.20
N ARG A 41 14.07 5.29 2.25
CA ARG A 41 14.65 6.63 2.43
C ARG A 41 13.53 7.68 2.41
N PHE A 42 13.77 8.82 3.06
CA PHE A 42 12.81 9.94 3.13
C PHE A 42 12.21 10.33 1.77
N GLN A 43 13.03 10.43 0.72
CA GLN A 43 12.55 10.85 -0.60
C GLN A 43 11.64 9.81 -1.27
N MET A 44 11.85 8.52 -1.01
CA MET A 44 10.97 7.46 -1.51
C MET A 44 9.60 7.52 -0.83
N ILE A 45 9.57 7.73 0.49
CA ILE A 45 8.32 7.94 1.24
C ILE A 45 7.58 9.15 0.68
N ARG A 46 8.28 10.27 0.48
CA ARG A 46 7.70 11.51 -0.06
C ARG A 46 7.14 11.32 -1.48
N ALA A 47 7.84 10.55 -2.33
CA ALA A 47 7.40 10.26 -3.69
C ALA A 47 6.07 9.49 -3.72
N GLY A 48 5.81 8.63 -2.74
CA GLY A 48 4.53 7.94 -2.56
C GLY A 48 3.40 8.80 -2.00
N MET A 49 3.64 10.08 -1.68
CA MET A 49 2.69 10.94 -0.97
C MET A 49 2.50 12.30 -1.66
N PRO A 50 1.84 12.37 -2.84
CA PRO A 50 1.58 13.64 -3.51
C PRO A 50 0.85 14.63 -2.62
N GLY A 51 1.31 15.89 -2.63
CA GLY A 51 0.72 16.99 -1.86
C GLY A 51 1.29 17.20 -0.45
N ILE A 52 2.15 16.30 0.06
CA ILE A 52 2.86 16.56 1.32
C ILE A 52 4.10 17.43 1.10
N THR A 53 4.31 18.41 1.97
CA THR A 53 5.57 19.17 1.99
C THR A 53 6.65 18.41 2.75
N ALA A 54 7.93 18.68 2.47
CA ALA A 54 9.04 18.07 3.21
C ALA A 54 8.98 18.40 4.71
N SER A 55 8.61 19.63 5.09
CA SER A 55 8.49 20.04 6.49
C SER A 55 7.39 19.27 7.23
N VAL A 56 6.22 19.09 6.59
CA VAL A 56 5.12 18.30 7.17
C VAL A 56 5.54 16.84 7.30
N LEU A 57 6.16 16.25 6.28
CA LEU A 57 6.64 14.87 6.37
C LEU A 57 7.65 14.71 7.50
N THR A 58 8.67 15.57 7.62
CA THR A 58 9.64 15.53 8.73
C THR A 58 8.95 15.58 10.09
N GLN A 59 7.97 16.47 10.27
CA GLN A 59 7.21 16.57 11.51
C GLN A 59 6.44 15.27 11.80
N ARG A 60 5.89 14.61 10.78
CA ARG A 60 5.15 13.34 10.95
C ARG A 60 6.06 12.16 11.26
N MET A 61 7.21 12.07 10.60
CA MET A 61 8.22 11.08 10.91
C MET A 61 8.66 11.18 12.37
N ALA A 62 8.94 12.40 12.87
CA ALA A 62 9.30 12.62 14.27
C ALA A 62 8.18 12.14 15.23
N GLN A 63 6.93 12.49 14.94
CA GLN A 63 5.80 12.09 15.79
C GLN A 63 5.56 10.58 15.82
N LEU A 64 5.72 9.90 14.67
CA LEU A 64 5.61 8.44 14.60
C LEU A 64 6.78 7.73 15.29
N ARG A 65 7.98 8.33 15.28
CA ARG A 65 9.12 7.84 16.09
C ARG A 65 8.84 7.98 17.58
N ASP A 66 8.37 9.14 18.02
CA ASP A 66 8.01 9.39 19.42
C ASP A 66 6.89 8.45 19.91
N ALA A 67 5.98 8.07 19.02
CA ALA A 67 4.92 7.09 19.28
C ALA A 67 5.39 5.63 19.20
N GLY A 68 6.66 5.36 18.87
CA GLY A 68 7.20 4.01 18.74
C GLY A 68 6.66 3.23 17.53
N VAL A 69 6.11 3.92 16.52
CA VAL A 69 5.55 3.32 15.30
C VAL A 69 6.61 3.06 14.24
N ILE A 70 7.63 3.92 14.17
CA ILE A 70 8.72 3.81 13.18
C ILE A 70 10.09 3.92 13.85
N LEU A 71 11.09 3.35 13.19
CA LEU A 71 12.51 3.49 13.50
C LEU A 71 13.20 4.30 12.39
N HIS A 72 14.30 4.95 12.74
CA HIS A 72 15.21 5.59 11.79
C HIS A 72 16.62 5.06 12.03
N ASP A 73 17.23 4.52 10.99
CA ASP A 73 18.66 4.21 10.99
C ASP A 73 19.40 5.44 10.46
N ASP A 74 20.09 6.17 11.35
CA ASP A 74 20.83 7.38 10.99
C ASP A 74 22.03 7.11 10.07
N LYS A 75 22.62 5.90 10.11
CA LYS A 75 23.78 5.54 9.28
C LYS A 75 23.34 5.26 7.85
N LEU A 76 22.26 4.49 7.70
CA LEU A 76 21.73 4.13 6.39
C LEU A 76 20.81 5.21 5.82
N GLY A 77 20.24 6.08 6.67
CA GLY A 77 19.27 7.11 6.28
C GLY A 77 17.93 6.52 5.81
N ILE A 78 17.51 5.41 6.42
CA ILE A 78 16.29 4.67 6.10
C ILE A 78 15.36 4.63 7.31
N TYR A 79 14.07 4.59 7.03
CA TYR A 79 13.02 4.42 8.02
C TYR A 79 12.35 3.07 7.84
N SER A 80 11.92 2.45 8.93
CA SER A 80 11.19 1.18 8.94
C SER A 80 10.06 1.22 9.97
N LEU A 81 9.07 0.35 9.82
CA LEU A 81 8.09 0.13 10.88
C LEU A 81 8.72 -0.64 12.05
N THR A 82 8.25 -0.34 13.27
CA THR A 82 8.42 -1.24 14.42
C THR A 82 7.41 -2.38 14.35
N GLU A 83 7.50 -3.33 15.27
CA GLU A 83 6.44 -4.34 15.48
C GLU A 83 5.07 -3.68 15.73
N LEU A 84 5.03 -2.59 16.51
CA LEU A 84 3.81 -1.81 16.73
C LEU A 84 3.31 -1.18 15.43
N GLY A 85 4.21 -0.64 14.61
CA GLY A 85 3.84 -0.05 13.32
C GLY A 85 3.30 -1.08 12.33
N GLN A 86 3.85 -2.29 12.32
CA GLN A 86 3.37 -3.36 11.44
C GLN A 86 1.93 -3.78 11.79
N GLN A 87 1.52 -3.68 13.06
CA GLN A 87 0.15 -3.96 13.51
C GLN A 87 -0.89 -2.96 12.98
N LEU A 88 -0.48 -1.90 12.29
CA LEU A 88 -1.40 -0.94 11.65
C LEU A 88 -1.89 -1.38 10.26
N LEU A 89 -1.37 -2.49 9.70
CA LEU A 89 -1.87 -3.01 8.42
C LEU A 89 -3.38 -3.30 8.45
N PRO A 90 -3.93 -4.04 9.42
CA PRO A 90 -5.38 -4.28 9.49
C PRO A 90 -6.21 -2.99 9.61
N VAL A 91 -5.66 -1.93 10.21
CA VAL A 91 -6.32 -0.62 10.30
C VAL A 91 -6.37 0.05 8.92
N LEU A 92 -5.26 0.04 8.18
CA LEU A 92 -5.22 0.54 6.80
C LEU A 92 -6.18 -0.23 5.90
N GLU A 93 -6.22 -1.56 6.00
CA GLU A 93 -7.16 -2.38 5.24
C GLU A 93 -8.61 -2.08 5.59
N ALA A 94 -8.93 -1.90 6.88
CA ALA A 94 -10.27 -1.53 7.31
C ALA A 94 -10.70 -0.16 6.74
N LEU A 95 -9.79 0.82 6.70
CA LEU A 95 -10.03 2.10 6.05
C LEU A 95 -10.28 1.94 4.54
N CYS A 96 -9.51 1.10 3.86
CA CYS A 96 -9.72 0.80 2.44
C CYS A 96 -11.09 0.13 2.19
N ARG A 97 -11.46 -0.87 2.99
CA ARG A 97 -12.78 -1.54 2.89
C ARG A 97 -13.92 -0.55 3.10
N TRP A 98 -13.80 0.31 4.11
CA TRP A 98 -14.78 1.36 4.35
C TRP A 98 -14.84 2.37 3.18
N ALA A 99 -13.69 2.73 2.61
CA ALA A 99 -13.62 3.66 1.49
C ALA A 99 -14.23 3.11 0.19
N LEU A 100 -14.30 1.79 0.00
CA LEU A 100 -14.96 1.17 -1.16
C LEU A 100 -16.47 1.42 -1.21
N ILE A 101 -17.11 1.57 -0.05
CA ILE A 101 -18.55 1.88 0.04
C ILE A 101 -18.82 3.37 0.22
N ALA A 102 -17.78 4.16 0.51
CA ALA A 102 -17.89 5.60 0.66
C ALA A 102 -17.88 6.29 -0.72
N PRO A 103 -18.65 7.38 -0.92
CA PRO A 103 -18.66 8.10 -2.18
C PRO A 103 -17.35 8.87 -2.41
N GLY A 104 -17.01 9.11 -3.69
CA GLY A 104 -15.96 10.05 -4.08
C GLY A 104 -14.56 9.47 -4.30
N HIS A 105 -14.41 8.14 -4.31
CA HIS A 105 -13.17 7.50 -4.73
C HIS A 105 -12.91 7.74 -6.24
N ASP A 106 -11.74 8.30 -6.57
CA ASP A 106 -11.30 8.55 -7.95
C ASP A 106 -10.06 7.69 -8.23
N HIS A 107 -10.30 6.56 -8.90
CA HIS A 107 -9.28 5.56 -9.22
C HIS A 107 -8.29 6.02 -10.31
N THR A 108 -8.48 7.21 -10.88
CA THR A 108 -7.54 7.78 -11.86
C THR A 108 -6.40 8.57 -11.20
N LYS A 109 -6.57 8.94 -9.92
CA LYS A 109 -5.54 9.68 -9.16
C LYS A 109 -4.37 8.79 -8.77
N PHE A 110 -3.24 9.42 -8.48
CA PHE A 110 -2.00 8.74 -8.11
C PHE A 110 -2.19 7.66 -7.03
N ILE A 111 -1.61 6.49 -7.28
CA ILE A 111 -1.46 5.42 -6.30
C ILE A 111 0.00 4.98 -6.25
N SER A 112 0.58 4.89 -5.06
CA SER A 112 1.95 4.39 -4.88
C SER A 112 1.99 2.86 -5.03
N PRO A 113 3.17 2.27 -5.29
CA PRO A 113 3.32 0.81 -5.31
C PRO A 113 2.83 0.13 -4.03
N SER A 114 3.23 0.65 -2.86
CA SER A 114 2.80 0.10 -1.56
C SER A 114 1.28 0.24 -1.35
N ALA A 115 0.69 1.36 -1.79
CA ALA A 115 -0.77 1.53 -1.73
C ALA A 115 -1.51 0.53 -2.63
N LEU A 116 -0.99 0.25 -3.84
CA LEU A 116 -1.59 -0.74 -4.74
C LEU A 116 -1.51 -2.15 -4.15
N MET A 117 -0.37 -2.54 -3.56
CA MET A 117 -0.24 -3.86 -2.92
C MET A 117 -1.24 -4.08 -1.77
N ILE A 118 -1.45 -3.06 -0.93
CA ILE A 118 -2.49 -3.10 0.12
C ILE A 118 -3.89 -3.15 -0.50
N SER A 119 -4.14 -2.32 -1.52
CA SER A 119 -5.41 -2.31 -2.24
C SER A 119 -5.74 -3.68 -2.82
N MET A 120 -4.78 -4.37 -3.43
CA MET A 120 -4.98 -5.71 -3.97
C MET A 120 -5.30 -6.72 -2.86
N GLY A 121 -4.61 -6.67 -1.72
CA GLY A 121 -4.93 -7.52 -0.56
C GLY A 121 -6.37 -7.34 -0.05
N VAL A 122 -6.87 -6.10 -0.06
CA VAL A 122 -8.25 -5.76 0.34
C VAL A 122 -9.29 -6.23 -0.69
N ASN A 123 -8.93 -6.21 -1.97
CA ASN A 123 -9.82 -6.42 -3.10
C ASN A 123 -9.71 -7.83 -3.71
N LEU A 124 -9.19 -8.80 -2.94
CA LEU A 124 -9.19 -10.21 -3.32
C LEU A 124 -10.63 -10.76 -3.26
N MET A 125 -11.08 -11.36 -4.35
CA MET A 125 -12.40 -11.98 -4.45
C MET A 125 -12.40 -13.36 -3.78
N ALA A 126 -13.13 -13.49 -2.67
CA ALA A 126 -13.12 -14.70 -1.85
C ALA A 126 -13.67 -15.95 -2.59
N ASP A 127 -14.68 -15.77 -3.43
CA ASP A 127 -15.29 -16.81 -4.26
C ASP A 127 -14.32 -17.37 -5.31
N ARG A 128 -13.39 -16.54 -5.80
CA ARG A 128 -12.38 -16.93 -6.79
C ARG A 128 -11.07 -17.41 -6.18
N ALA A 129 -10.73 -16.95 -4.99
CA ALA A 129 -9.48 -17.29 -4.31
C ALA A 129 -9.55 -18.65 -3.58
N GLY A 130 -10.73 -19.24 -3.42
CA GLY A 130 -10.92 -20.52 -2.76
C GLY A 130 -10.11 -21.64 -3.43
N GLY A 131 -9.13 -22.19 -2.70
CA GLY A 131 -8.26 -23.26 -3.20
C GLY A 131 -7.19 -22.83 -4.21
N VAL A 132 -7.08 -21.54 -4.51
CA VAL A 132 -6.04 -21.00 -5.41
C VAL A 132 -4.74 -20.79 -4.63
N THR A 133 -3.65 -21.33 -5.16
CA THR A 133 -2.29 -20.98 -4.75
C THR A 133 -1.56 -20.41 -5.96
N ALA A 134 -1.19 -19.14 -5.90
CA ALA A 134 -0.54 -18.45 -7.01
C ALA A 134 0.48 -17.42 -6.51
N ARG A 135 1.47 -17.11 -7.35
CA ARG A 135 2.50 -16.09 -7.10
C ARG A 135 2.58 -15.14 -8.30
N ALA A 136 2.86 -13.88 -8.02
CA ALA A 136 3.02 -12.84 -9.03
C ALA A 136 4.17 -11.91 -8.67
N GLY A 137 4.98 -11.56 -9.65
CA GLY A 137 5.93 -10.46 -9.55
C GLY A 137 5.29 -9.13 -9.97
N PHE A 138 5.58 -8.07 -9.24
CA PHE A 138 5.24 -6.70 -9.63
C PHE A 138 6.50 -5.85 -9.58
N ASP A 139 6.89 -5.25 -10.70
CA ASP A 139 8.05 -4.39 -10.83
C ASP A 139 7.62 -2.96 -11.16
N PHE A 140 7.92 -2.03 -10.25
CA PHE A 140 7.62 -0.61 -10.37
C PHE A 140 8.84 0.23 -10.76
N GLY A 141 9.93 -0.43 -11.18
CA GLY A 141 11.23 0.15 -11.53
C GLY A 141 12.06 0.60 -10.32
N THR A 142 11.42 1.12 -9.27
CA THR A 142 12.06 1.55 -8.02
C THR A 142 11.82 0.61 -6.85
N GLU A 143 10.76 -0.18 -6.94
CA GLU A 143 10.35 -1.15 -5.94
C GLU A 143 9.81 -2.38 -6.65
N THR A 144 10.15 -3.55 -6.11
CA THR A 144 9.71 -4.82 -6.67
C THR A 144 9.10 -5.67 -5.56
N PHE A 145 7.98 -6.30 -5.88
CA PHE A 145 7.20 -7.08 -4.94
C PHE A 145 6.91 -8.47 -5.49
N GLU A 146 6.89 -9.44 -4.58
CA GLU A 146 6.27 -10.74 -4.79
C GLU A 146 4.96 -10.76 -4.01
N MET A 147 3.87 -11.10 -4.70
CA MET A 147 2.57 -11.32 -4.09
C MET A 147 2.22 -12.80 -4.18
N GLN A 148 1.88 -13.40 -3.05
CA GLN A 148 1.36 -14.75 -2.95
C GLN A 148 -0.12 -14.70 -2.56
N VAL A 149 -0.93 -15.44 -3.29
CA VAL A 149 -2.30 -15.79 -2.90
C VAL A 149 -2.30 -17.24 -2.46
N ALA A 150 -2.77 -17.50 -1.24
CA ALA A 150 -2.97 -18.85 -0.70
C ALA A 150 -4.06 -18.80 0.38
N ASP A 151 -4.93 -19.82 0.44
CA ASP A 151 -5.99 -19.94 1.45
C ASP A 151 -6.88 -18.68 1.57
N GLY A 152 -7.21 -18.05 0.44
CA GLY A 152 -8.01 -16.82 0.42
C GLY A 152 -7.32 -15.60 1.05
N ARG A 153 -5.99 -15.63 1.19
CA ARG A 153 -5.19 -14.54 1.77
C ARG A 153 -4.10 -14.10 0.81
N VAL A 154 -3.73 -12.83 0.94
CA VAL A 154 -2.61 -12.23 0.23
C VAL A 154 -1.44 -12.02 1.18
N ILE A 155 -0.25 -12.44 0.75
CA ILE A 155 1.02 -12.10 1.40
C ILE A 155 1.87 -11.34 0.40
N VAL A 156 2.38 -10.18 0.79
CA VAL A 156 3.25 -9.34 -0.05
C VAL A 156 4.62 -9.24 0.60
N LYS A 157 5.67 -9.39 -0.20
CA LYS A 157 7.05 -9.16 0.20
C LYS A 157 7.73 -8.22 -0.78
N SER A 158 8.51 -7.28 -0.27
CA SER A 158 9.48 -6.57 -1.12
C SER A 158 10.67 -7.50 -1.39
N VAL A 159 11.05 -7.61 -2.65
CA VAL A 159 12.12 -8.50 -3.13
C VAL A 159 12.94 -7.79 -4.20
N ALA A 160 14.20 -8.19 -4.38
CA ALA A 160 15.01 -7.70 -5.51
C ALA A 160 14.57 -8.36 -6.83
N THR A 161 14.31 -9.67 -6.79
CA THR A 161 13.86 -10.47 -7.93
C THR A 161 12.70 -11.36 -7.46
N PRO A 162 11.49 -11.25 -8.04
CA PRO A 162 10.37 -12.13 -7.70
C PRO A 162 10.63 -13.57 -8.13
N ASP A 163 10.27 -14.53 -7.28
CA ASP A 163 10.19 -15.95 -7.65
C ASP A 163 8.73 -16.26 -7.99
N ALA A 164 8.34 -15.89 -9.22
CA ALA A 164 6.98 -16.02 -9.72
C ALA A 164 6.98 -16.47 -11.19
N PRO A 165 5.92 -17.18 -11.64
CA PRO A 165 5.77 -17.62 -13.03
C PRO A 165 5.68 -16.46 -14.04
N PHE A 166 5.36 -15.26 -13.57
CA PHE A 166 5.33 -14.04 -14.37
C PHE A 166 5.62 -12.80 -13.51
N THR A 167 6.02 -11.73 -14.18
CA THR A 167 6.17 -10.39 -13.58
C THR A 167 5.44 -9.36 -14.43
N LEU A 168 4.62 -8.53 -13.80
CA LEU A 168 4.01 -7.35 -14.42
C LEU A 168 4.86 -6.12 -14.09
N THR A 169 5.19 -5.33 -15.11
CA THR A 169 6.02 -4.13 -14.97
C THR A 169 5.24 -2.89 -15.41
N GLY A 170 5.28 -1.83 -14.59
CA GLY A 170 4.56 -0.59 -14.86
C GLY A 170 4.69 0.40 -13.70
N ASN A 171 3.79 1.39 -13.62
CA ASN A 171 3.66 2.24 -12.43
C ASN A 171 2.38 1.91 -11.67
N GLY A 172 2.20 2.50 -10.49
CA GLY A 172 1.03 2.24 -9.64
C GLY A 172 -0.30 2.43 -10.37
N ASN A 173 -0.48 3.53 -11.11
CA ASN A 173 -1.73 3.80 -11.82
C ASN A 173 -1.97 2.86 -12.99
N THR A 174 -0.94 2.57 -13.77
CA THR A 174 -1.11 1.72 -14.95
C THR A 174 -1.32 0.26 -14.56
N LEU A 175 -0.63 -0.22 -13.52
CA LEU A 175 -0.87 -1.55 -12.98
C LEU A 175 -2.20 -1.65 -12.24
N ALA A 176 -2.66 -0.59 -11.56
CA ALA A 176 -4.03 -0.55 -11.02
C ALA A 176 -5.08 -0.69 -12.14
N ALA A 177 -4.87 -0.02 -13.29
CA ALA A 177 -5.75 -0.14 -14.45
C ALA A 177 -5.70 -1.56 -15.07
N VAL A 178 -4.54 -2.22 -15.07
CA VAL A 178 -4.40 -3.61 -15.52
C VAL A 178 -5.13 -4.56 -14.58
N VAL A 179 -4.97 -4.40 -13.26
CA VAL A 179 -5.52 -5.31 -12.26
C VAL A 179 -7.03 -5.16 -12.11
N TYR A 180 -7.55 -3.93 -12.11
CA TYR A 180 -8.97 -3.66 -11.84
C TYR A 180 -9.79 -3.38 -13.10
N GLY A 181 -9.14 -3.24 -14.26
CA GLY A 181 -9.82 -2.98 -15.52
C GLY A 181 -10.56 -4.22 -16.05
N ALA A 182 -11.61 -4.00 -16.84
CA ALA A 182 -12.37 -5.08 -17.46
C ALA A 182 -11.72 -5.65 -18.75
N ALA A 183 -10.66 -5.03 -19.25
CA ALA A 183 -10.01 -5.43 -20.50
C ALA A 183 -8.99 -6.56 -20.26
N PRO A 184 -8.85 -7.51 -21.20
CA PRO A 184 -7.82 -8.54 -21.12
C PRO A 184 -6.40 -7.95 -21.02
N LEU A 185 -5.53 -8.60 -20.25
CA LEU A 185 -4.14 -8.21 -20.02
C LEU A 185 -3.38 -7.97 -21.32
N THR A 186 -3.54 -8.84 -22.31
CA THR A 186 -2.89 -8.71 -23.62
C THR A 186 -3.28 -7.43 -24.36
N ALA A 187 -4.54 -7.00 -24.24
CA ALA A 187 -5.01 -5.74 -24.81
C ALA A 187 -4.45 -4.53 -24.05
N MET A 188 -4.31 -4.63 -22.72
CA MET A 188 -3.71 -3.57 -21.90
C MET A 188 -2.20 -3.42 -22.19
N ILE A 189 -1.48 -4.53 -22.38
CA ILE A 189 -0.09 -4.56 -22.82
C ILE A 189 0.06 -3.93 -24.20
N ALA A 190 -0.80 -4.31 -25.17
CA ALA A 190 -0.77 -3.75 -26.52
C ALA A 190 -1.00 -2.23 -26.54
N LYS A 191 -1.75 -1.70 -25.56
CA LYS A 191 -1.97 -0.25 -25.36
C LYS A 191 -0.88 0.44 -24.55
N GLY A 192 0.15 -0.28 -24.09
CA GLY A 192 1.28 0.28 -23.36
C GLY A 192 1.01 0.60 -21.88
N PHE A 193 -0.04 0.03 -21.27
CA PHE A 193 -0.29 0.22 -19.83
C PHE A 193 0.74 -0.51 -18.96
N ALA A 194 1.18 -1.69 -19.38
CA ALA A 194 2.18 -2.48 -18.68
C ALA A 194 2.97 -3.31 -19.68
N THR A 195 4.09 -3.84 -19.22
CA THR A 195 4.74 -4.99 -19.85
C THR A 195 4.62 -6.19 -18.93
N ALA A 196 4.82 -7.38 -19.50
CA ALA A 196 4.81 -8.62 -18.74
C ALA A 196 5.92 -9.54 -19.25
N SER A 197 6.54 -10.28 -18.34
CA SER A 197 7.46 -11.37 -18.64
C SER A 197 6.95 -12.66 -18.01
N GLY A 198 7.31 -13.81 -18.59
CA GLY A 198 6.85 -15.12 -18.13
C GLY A 198 5.49 -15.52 -18.70
N ASP A 199 4.70 -16.27 -17.91
CA ASP A 199 3.42 -16.86 -18.34
C ASP A 199 2.26 -15.83 -18.31
N LEU A 200 1.82 -15.39 -19.49
CA LEU A 200 0.73 -14.42 -19.65
C LEU A 200 -0.65 -14.99 -19.28
N ASN A 201 -0.87 -16.30 -19.39
CA ASN A 201 -2.13 -16.92 -18.99
C ASN A 201 -2.20 -16.99 -17.46
N ALA A 202 -1.09 -17.37 -16.81
CA ALA A 202 -0.98 -17.28 -15.35
C ALA A 202 -1.17 -15.85 -14.86
N ALA A 203 -0.60 -14.87 -15.58
CA ALA A 203 -0.78 -13.45 -15.26
C ALA A 203 -2.24 -13.00 -15.33
N GLN A 204 -2.94 -13.35 -16.42
CA GLN A 204 -4.37 -13.06 -16.58
C GLN A 204 -5.20 -13.70 -15.45
N ASN A 205 -5.01 -14.99 -15.21
CA ASN A 205 -5.75 -15.72 -14.17
C ASN A 205 -5.50 -15.13 -12.78
N PHE A 206 -4.28 -14.65 -12.52
CA PHE A 206 -3.94 -14.01 -11.24
C PHE A 206 -4.64 -12.67 -11.05
N ILE A 207 -4.61 -11.78 -12.06
CA ILE A 207 -5.27 -10.46 -11.94
C ILE A 207 -6.80 -10.61 -11.85
N ASP A 208 -7.37 -11.66 -12.46
CA ASP A 208 -8.79 -12.01 -12.39
C ASP A 208 -9.26 -12.45 -10.99
N LEU A 209 -8.36 -12.53 -10.01
CA LEU A 209 -8.67 -12.75 -8.59
C LEU A 209 -9.04 -11.45 -7.87
N PHE A 210 -8.84 -10.28 -8.48
CA PHE A 210 -9.01 -8.98 -7.83
C PHE A 210 -10.09 -8.12 -8.49
N ARG A 211 -10.90 -7.43 -7.68
CA ARG A 211 -11.87 -6.43 -8.17
C ARG A 211 -12.05 -5.28 -7.21
N LEU A 212 -12.06 -4.07 -7.75
CA LEU A 212 -12.28 -2.83 -6.99
C LEU A 212 -13.78 -2.60 -6.72
N GLU A 213 -14.38 -3.51 -5.96
CA GLU A 213 -15.80 -3.52 -5.63
C GLU A 213 -15.97 -3.92 -4.16
N PRO A 214 -17.03 -3.46 -3.46
CA PRO A 214 -17.34 -3.94 -2.12
C PRO A 214 -17.53 -5.46 -2.11
N GLN A 215 -16.72 -6.16 -1.30
CA GLN A 215 -16.88 -7.60 -1.07
C GLN A 215 -17.97 -7.81 -0.02
N THR A 216 -19.04 -8.53 -0.38
CA THR A 216 -20.15 -8.90 0.53
C THR A 216 -19.94 -10.26 1.18
#